data_AF-W6TK00-F1
#
_entry.id   AF-W6TK00-F1
#
_cell.length_a   1.000
_cell.length_b   1.000
_cell.length_c   1.000
_cell.angle_alpha   90.00
_cell.angle_beta   90.00
_cell.angle_gamma   90.00
#
_symmetry.space_group_name_H-M   'P 1'
#
loop_
_entity.id
_entity.type
_entity.pdbx_description
1 polymer ?
#
loop_
_entity_poly.entity_id
_entity_poly.type
_entity_poly.pdbx_seq_one_letter_code
_entity_poly.pdbx_strand_id
1 'polypeptide(L)'
;MKKFIKNIHFGAVAVLLGLTMVFTQSAFKPAKSLVDSTYRPVPTSTSPNGWLNIDNLSFDDSDEPADNTYQCSGSIGTCSAIFDHVPTSPSDTPTGTVRNGSFALN
;
A
#
# COMPACT_ATOMS: atom_id res chain seq x y z
N MET A 1 -53.42 18.41 46.94
CA MET A 1 -52.40 18.67 45.90
C MET A 1 -51.33 17.58 45.99
N LYS A 2 -51.30 16.64 45.03
CA LYS A 2 -50.37 15.50 45.00
C LYS A 2 -49.03 15.94 44.40
N LYS A 3 -47.96 16.02 45.20
CA LYS A 3 -46.59 16.21 44.68
C LYS A 3 -45.88 14.86 44.64
N PHE A 4 -46.01 14.16 43.51
CA PHE A 4 -45.15 13.03 43.15
C PHE A 4 -43.93 13.58 42.42
N ILE A 5 -42.84 13.84 43.15
CA ILE A 5 -41.54 14.04 42.51
C ILE A 5 -40.90 12.65 42.44
N LYS A 6 -40.90 12.11 41.21
CA LYS A 6 -40.25 10.87 40.82
C LYS A 6 -38.76 10.93 41.16
N ASN A 7 -38.30 10.02 42.01
CA ASN A 7 -36.89 9.68 42.15
C ASN A 7 -36.42 8.99 40.85
N ILE A 8 -36.00 9.78 39.87
CA ILE A 8 -35.31 9.26 38.69
C ILE A 8 -33.88 8.95 39.13
N HIS A 9 -33.57 7.66 39.23
CA HIS A 9 -32.26 7.12 39.57
C HIS A 9 -31.25 7.46 38.46
N PHE A 10 -30.57 8.61 38.60
CA PHE A 10 -29.49 9.09 37.73
C PHE A 10 -28.32 8.09 37.55
N GLY A 11 -28.19 7.09 38.43
CA GLY A 11 -27.16 6.06 38.33
C GLY A 11 -27.30 5.10 37.14
N ALA A 12 -28.52 4.85 36.66
CA ALA A 12 -28.74 3.90 35.56
C ALA A 12 -28.33 4.46 34.18
N VAL A 13 -28.37 5.79 34.02
CA VAL A 13 -28.03 6.46 32.74
C VAL A 13 -26.51 6.48 32.53
N ALA A 14 -25.73 6.57 33.61
CA ALA A 14 -24.26 6.59 33.54
C ALA A 14 -23.66 5.24 33.10
N VAL A 15 -24.27 4.12 33.51
CA VAL A 15 -23.80 2.77 33.14
C VAL A 15 -24.10 2.47 31.67
N LEU A 16 -25.22 2.98 31.13
CA LEU A 16 -25.58 2.79 29.73
C LEU A 16 -24.64 3.52 28.75
N LEU A 17 -24.11 4.68 29.15
CA LEU A 17 -23.16 5.47 28.34
C LEU A 17 -21.72 4.92 28.38
N GLY A 18 -21.32 4.28 29.48
CA GLY A 18 -19.98 3.68 29.60
C GLY A 18 -19.80 2.41 28.76
N LEU A 19 -20.88 1.64 28.53
CA LEU A 19 -20.84 0.37 27.81
C LEU A 19 -20.82 0.51 26.28
N THR A 20 -21.18 1.66 25.71
CA THR A 20 -21.18 1.88 24.25
C THR A 20 -19.84 2.36 23.70
N MET A 21 -18.93 2.86 24.54
CA MET A 21 -17.62 3.35 24.08
C MET A 21 -16.56 2.25 23.87
N VAL A 22 -16.78 1.03 24.36
CA VAL A 22 -15.76 -0.04 24.30
C VAL A 22 -15.83 -0.86 23.01
N PHE A 23 -16.89 -0.71 22.20
CA PHE A 23 -17.11 -1.58 21.03
C PHE A 23 -16.61 -1.05 19.69
N THR A 24 -15.95 0.11 19.62
CA THR A 24 -15.55 0.71 18.32
C THR A 24 -14.10 0.46 17.92
N GLN A 25 -13.27 -0.15 18.76
CA GLN A 25 -11.82 -0.19 18.50
C GLN A 25 -11.25 -1.48 17.88
N SER A 26 -12.05 -2.40 17.34
CA SER A 26 -11.46 -3.68 16.88
C SER A 26 -11.86 -4.15 15.48
N ALA A 27 -12.17 -3.22 14.57
CA ALA A 27 -12.27 -3.53 13.13
C ALA A 27 -11.14 -2.94 12.28
N PHE A 28 -10.21 -2.18 12.86
CA PHE A 28 -8.96 -1.86 12.18
C PHE A 28 -8.05 -3.09 12.28
N LYS A 29 -8.29 -4.06 11.39
CA LYS A 29 -7.17 -4.85 10.89
C LYS A 29 -6.16 -3.80 10.41
N PRO A 30 -4.91 -3.77 10.90
CA PRO A 30 -3.92 -2.94 10.26
C PRO A 30 -4.01 -3.29 8.77
N ALA A 31 -4.31 -2.30 7.93
CA ALA A 31 -4.07 -2.46 6.51
C ALA A 31 -2.65 -2.98 6.45
N LYS A 32 -2.46 -4.21 5.95
CA LYS A 32 -1.11 -4.76 5.82
C LYS A 32 -0.33 -3.64 5.16
N SER A 33 0.63 -3.07 5.87
CA SER A 33 1.58 -2.15 5.29
C SER A 33 2.46 -3.05 4.44
N LEU A 34 1.91 -3.48 3.31
CA LEU A 34 2.67 -4.03 2.23
C LEU A 34 3.41 -2.81 1.73
N VAL A 35 4.67 -2.73 2.13
CA VAL A 35 5.56 -1.67 1.69
C VAL A 35 5.49 -1.71 0.17
N ASP A 36 5.09 -0.59 -0.43
CA ASP A 36 5.08 -0.43 -1.87
C ASP A 36 6.45 -0.85 -2.41
N SER A 37 6.47 -1.92 -3.20
CA SER A 37 7.69 -2.48 -3.78
C SER A 37 7.74 -2.17 -5.27
N THR A 38 8.91 -1.82 -5.75
CA THR A 38 9.17 -1.47 -7.14
C THR A 38 9.67 -2.71 -7.90
N TYR A 39 9.04 -2.98 -9.03
CA TYR A 39 9.37 -4.07 -9.92
C TYR A 39 9.64 -3.58 -11.33
N ARG A 40 10.48 -4.30 -12.08
CA ARG A 40 10.61 -4.17 -13.54
C ARG A 40 9.96 -5.37 -14.23
N PRO A 41 9.31 -5.19 -15.38
CA PRO A 41 8.86 -6.32 -16.19
C PRO A 41 10.06 -7.03 -16.81
N VAL A 42 10.00 -8.35 -16.86
CA VAL A 42 11.00 -9.22 -17.48
C VAL A 42 10.31 -10.34 -18.28
N PRO A 43 10.97 -10.95 -19.27
CA PRO A 43 10.43 -12.13 -19.93
C PRO A 43 10.11 -13.24 -18.93
N THR A 44 9.06 -14.01 -19.20
CA THR A 44 8.65 -15.14 -18.34
C THR A 44 9.70 -16.26 -18.27
N SER A 45 10.65 -16.29 -19.21
CA SER A 45 11.84 -17.14 -19.14
C SER A 45 12.82 -16.74 -18.03
N THR A 46 12.79 -15.49 -17.57
CA THR A 46 13.65 -14.95 -16.51
C THR A 46 12.97 -15.02 -15.14
N SER A 47 11.67 -14.74 -15.08
CA SER A 47 10.88 -14.83 -13.85
C SER A 47 9.49 -15.40 -14.15
N PRO A 48 9.00 -16.41 -13.42
CA PRO A 48 7.71 -17.04 -13.69
C PRO A 48 6.52 -16.08 -13.53
N ASN A 49 6.64 -15.07 -12.66
CA ASN A 49 5.63 -14.03 -12.51
C ASN A 49 5.81 -12.86 -13.51
N GLY A 50 6.85 -12.85 -14.34
CA GLY A 50 7.10 -11.76 -15.30
C GLY A 50 7.63 -10.46 -14.69
N TRP A 51 7.96 -10.46 -13.40
CA TRP A 51 8.41 -9.28 -12.67
C TRP A 51 9.68 -9.58 -11.86
N LEU A 52 10.58 -8.59 -11.77
CA LEU A 52 11.78 -8.65 -10.93
C LEU A 52 11.74 -7.49 -9.94
N ASN A 53 11.89 -7.79 -8.64
CA ASN A 53 11.99 -6.76 -7.61
C ASN A 53 13.30 -5.98 -7.79
N ILE A 54 13.20 -4.65 -7.75
CA ILE A 54 14.31 -3.71 -7.90
C ILE A 54 14.38 -2.70 -6.75
N ASP A 55 13.84 -3.03 -5.58
CA ASP A 55 13.87 -2.15 -4.38
C ASP A 55 15.28 -1.85 -3.89
N ASN A 56 16.27 -2.66 -4.31
CA ASN A 56 17.68 -2.42 -4.04
C ASN A 56 18.34 -1.43 -5.02
N LEU A 57 17.62 -0.95 -6.04
CA LEU A 57 18.10 0.02 -7.02
C LEU A 57 17.38 1.36 -6.81
N SER A 58 18.12 2.45 -6.96
CA SER A 58 17.54 3.80 -6.94
C SER A 58 17.28 4.30 -8.36
N PHE A 59 16.21 5.06 -8.55
CA PHE A 59 15.96 5.73 -9.83
C PHE A 59 16.86 6.96 -9.96
N ASP A 60 17.59 7.07 -11.07
CA ASP A 60 18.49 8.21 -11.35
C ASP A 60 18.51 8.53 -12.84
N ASP A 61 17.74 9.53 -13.26
CA ASP A 61 17.62 9.96 -14.67
C ASP A 61 18.51 11.18 -14.98
N SER A 62 19.62 11.33 -14.27
CA SER A 62 20.60 12.38 -14.55
C SER A 62 21.47 12.05 -15.77
N ASP A 63 22.16 13.07 -16.30
CA ASP A 63 23.08 12.91 -17.44
C ASP A 63 24.30 12.00 -17.09
N GLU A 64 24.63 11.90 -15.81
CA GLU A 64 25.71 11.06 -15.25
C GLU A 64 25.17 10.23 -14.08
N PRO A 65 24.41 9.14 -14.35
CA PRO A 65 23.79 8.36 -13.30
C PRO A 65 24.80 7.63 -12.42
N ALA A 66 24.51 7.53 -11.12
CA ALA A 66 25.36 6.81 -10.19
C ALA A 66 25.31 5.27 -10.38
N ASP A 67 26.35 4.57 -9.94
CA ASP A 67 26.40 3.11 -9.94
C ASP A 67 25.25 2.50 -9.11
N ASN A 68 24.72 1.35 -9.54
CA ASN A 68 23.58 0.65 -8.92
C ASN A 68 22.27 1.46 -8.93
N THR A 69 22.12 2.32 -9.93
CA THR A 69 20.87 3.01 -10.22
C THR A 69 20.22 2.42 -11.46
N TYR A 70 18.96 2.77 -11.67
CA TYR A 70 18.25 2.45 -12.90
C TYR A 70 17.65 3.69 -13.55
N GLN A 71 17.57 3.63 -14.88
CA GLN A 71 16.95 4.64 -15.72
C GLN A 71 15.78 4.05 -16.51
N CYS A 72 14.86 4.94 -16.87
CA CYS A 72 13.73 4.63 -17.74
C CYS A 72 13.79 5.54 -18.97
N SER A 73 14.39 5.04 -20.05
CA SER A 73 14.65 5.85 -21.25
C SER A 73 13.70 5.53 -22.41
N GLY A 74 13.21 6.57 -23.09
CA GLY A 74 12.23 6.44 -24.17
C GLY A 74 10.82 6.10 -23.66
N SER A 75 9.95 5.60 -24.54
CA SER A 75 8.53 5.36 -24.23
C SER A 75 8.03 3.96 -24.64
N ILE A 76 8.93 2.99 -24.72
CA ILE A 76 8.58 1.63 -25.17
C ILE A 76 8.06 0.75 -24.01
N GLY A 77 6.83 0.99 -23.59
CA GLY A 77 6.14 0.19 -22.58
C GLY A 77 6.54 0.54 -21.14
N THR A 78 6.31 -0.40 -20.22
CA THR A 78 6.59 -0.22 -18.79
C THR A 78 8.05 -0.50 -18.47
N CYS A 79 8.74 0.48 -17.86
CA CYS A 79 10.10 0.34 -17.34
C CYS A 79 10.10 -0.18 -15.89
N SER A 80 9.30 0.45 -15.03
CA SER A 80 9.14 0.07 -13.63
C SER A 80 7.71 0.31 -13.16
N ALA A 81 7.27 -0.45 -12.18
CA ALA A 81 5.93 -0.35 -11.62
C ALA A 81 5.93 -0.68 -10.13
N ILE A 82 5.08 0.02 -9.37
CA ILE A 82 4.91 -0.21 -7.93
C ILE A 82 3.74 -1.17 -7.69
N PHE A 83 3.98 -2.16 -6.85
CA PHE A 83 2.97 -3.09 -6.34
C PHE A 83 2.90 -3.02 -4.82
N ASP A 84 1.67 -2.97 -4.32
CA ASP A 84 1.31 -3.16 -2.91
C ASP A 84 1.32 -4.65 -2.51
N HIS A 85 1.84 -5.54 -3.33
CA HIS A 85 2.03 -6.96 -3.03
C HIS A 85 3.13 -7.54 -3.93
N VAL A 86 3.62 -8.74 -3.61
CA VAL A 86 4.52 -9.45 -4.52
C VAL A 86 3.69 -9.97 -5.70
N PRO A 87 3.98 -9.55 -6.94
CA PRO A 87 3.26 -10.04 -8.10
C PRO A 87 3.50 -11.55 -8.29
N THR A 88 2.43 -12.24 -8.65
CA THR A 88 2.35 -13.68 -8.84
C THR A 88 2.13 -14.06 -10.30
N SER A 89 1.70 -13.11 -11.15
CA SER A 89 1.49 -13.33 -12.58
C SER A 89 1.97 -12.17 -13.45
N PRO A 90 2.33 -12.41 -14.73
CA PRO A 90 2.72 -11.33 -15.65
C PRO A 90 1.59 -10.36 -15.95
N SER A 91 0.33 -10.79 -15.76
CA SER A 91 -0.87 -9.97 -15.93
C SER A 91 -1.26 -9.18 -14.68
N ASP A 92 -0.49 -9.29 -13.58
CA ASP A 92 -0.80 -8.55 -12.37
C ASP A 92 -0.71 -7.04 -12.62
N THR A 93 -1.73 -6.34 -12.16
CA THR A 93 -1.87 -4.90 -12.37
C THR A 93 -1.11 -4.14 -11.29
N PRO A 94 -0.19 -3.22 -11.65
CA PRO A 94 0.43 -2.33 -10.69
C PRO A 94 -0.62 -1.49 -9.94
N THR A 95 -0.39 -1.26 -8.66
CA THR A 95 -1.28 -0.48 -7.80
C THR A 95 -0.76 0.93 -7.53
N GLY A 96 0.55 1.16 -7.70
CA GLY A 96 1.18 2.47 -7.55
C GLY A 96 1.64 3.11 -8.86
N THR A 97 2.70 3.91 -8.79
CA THR A 97 3.26 4.61 -9.95
C THR A 97 3.83 3.63 -10.98
N VAL A 98 3.50 3.88 -12.25
CA VAL A 98 4.10 3.20 -13.41
C VAL A 98 4.98 4.20 -14.14
N ARG A 99 6.24 3.83 -14.37
CA ARG A 99 7.18 4.58 -15.22
C ARG A 99 7.29 3.87 -16.56
N ASN A 100 7.09 4.61 -17.63
CA ASN A 100 7.26 4.10 -18.98
C ASN A 100 8.69 4.29 -19.47
N GLY A 101 9.11 3.44 -20.40
CA GLY A 101 10.43 3.48 -21.03
C GLY A 101 11.11 2.11 -21.05
N SER A 102 12.36 2.14 -21.45
CA SER A 102 13.27 1.00 -21.45
C SER A 102 14.03 0.99 -20.14
N PHE A 103 14.07 -0.16 -19.46
CA PHE A 103 14.89 -0.32 -18.27
C PHE A 103 16.39 -0.38 -18.66
N ALA A 104 17.19 0.51 -18.10
CA ALA A 104 18.64 0.49 -18.16
C ALA A 104 19.23 0.45 -16.74
N LEU A 105 20.25 -0.39 -16.54
CA LEU A 105 21.01 -0.47 -15.29
C LEU A 105 22.34 0.25 -15.50
N ASN A 106 22.72 1.09 -14.54
CA ASN A 106 24.02 1.75 -14.48
C ASN A 106 24.93 1.05 -13.47
#